data_AF-A0A1L3SXK3-F1
#
_entry.id   AF-A0A1L3SXK3-F1
#
_cell.length_a   1.000
_cell.length_b   1.000
_cell.length_c   1.000
_cell.angle_alpha   90.00
_cell.angle_beta   90.00
_cell.angle_gamma   90.00
#
_symmetry.space_group_name_H-M   'P 1'
#
loop_
_entity.id
_entity.type
_entity.pdbx_description
1 polymer ?
#
loop_
_entity_poly.entity_id
_entity_poly.type
_entity_poly.pdbx_seq_one_letter_code
_entity_poly.pdbx_strand_id
1 'polypeptide(L)'
;MNTYEILTKARELVAAGWNKGHYGESANGITVGPLHEDAVCFCTMGALFRAAGTFDEDIVHPAVQALGFEYSGQVLLWNDEKDRTQDEVLARFDNAIKELAA
;
A
#
# COMPACT_ATOMS: atom_id res chain seq x y z
N MET A 1 -5.62 -4.37 -14.45
CA MET A 1 -5.60 -3.15 -13.62
C MET A 1 -4.28 -2.47 -13.88
N ASN A 2 -4.27 -1.17 -14.18
CA ASN A 2 -3.05 -0.42 -14.43
C ASN A 2 -2.50 0.21 -13.13
N THR A 3 -1.31 0.80 -13.21
CA THR A 3 -0.63 1.44 -12.08
C THR A 3 -1.50 2.49 -11.38
N TYR A 4 -2.20 3.34 -12.14
CA TYR A 4 -3.07 4.38 -11.61
C TYR A 4 -4.24 3.80 -10.80
N GLU A 5 -4.90 2.76 -11.32
CA GLU A 5 -6.00 2.07 -10.65
C GLU A 5 -5.54 1.36 -9.36
N ILE A 6 -4.36 0.74 -9.38
CA ILE A 6 -3.76 0.10 -8.19
C ILE A 6 -3.48 1.15 -7.12
N LEU A 7 -2.80 2.24 -7.47
CA LEU A 7 -2.45 3.30 -6.51
C LEU A 7 -3.69 3.97 -5.92
N THR A 8 -4.71 4.25 -6.74
CA THR A 8 -5.96 4.87 -6.28
C THR A 8 -6.66 4.00 -5.24
N LYS A 9 -6.83 2.71 -5.53
CA LYS A 9 -7.44 1.76 -4.59
C LYS A 9 -6.58 1.53 -3.35
N ALA A 10 -5.26 1.42 -3.50
CA ALA A 10 -4.36 1.25 -2.37
C ALA A 10 -4.39 2.47 -1.43
N ARG A 11 -4.46 3.68 -1.99
CA ARG A 11 -4.64 4.93 -1.25
C ARG A 11 -5.94 4.94 -0.45
N GLU A 12 -7.05 4.47 -1.03
CA GLU A 12 -8.34 4.33 -0.32
C GLU A 12 -8.25 3.32 0.84
N LEU A 13 -7.59 2.18 0.63
CA LEU A 13 -7.38 1.17 1.66
C LEU A 13 -6.53 1.71 2.82
N VAL A 14 -5.43 2.40 2.52
CA VAL A 14 -4.59 3.04 3.54
C VAL A 14 -5.38 4.11 4.30
N ALA A 15 -6.21 4.90 3.62
CA ALA A 15 -7.03 5.91 4.28
C ALA A 15 -8.08 5.29 5.23
N ALA A 16 -8.63 4.13 4.86
CA ALA A 16 -9.60 3.41 5.67
C ALA A 16 -8.97 2.72 6.90
N GLY A 17 -7.74 2.20 6.75
CA GLY A 17 -7.01 1.55 7.83
C GLY A 17 -5.54 1.38 7.48
N TRP A 18 -4.68 2.06 8.24
CA TRP A 18 -3.23 1.98 8.08
C TRP A 18 -2.58 1.30 9.28
N ASN A 19 -1.60 0.44 9.01
CA ASN A 19 -0.75 -0.15 10.05
C ASN A 19 0.73 -0.23 9.65
N LYS A 20 1.56 -0.57 10.64
CA LYS A 20 2.99 -0.84 10.50
C LYS A 20 3.29 -2.30 10.87
N GLY A 21 4.37 -2.85 10.34
CA GLY A 21 4.89 -4.18 10.70
C GLY A 21 4.17 -5.37 10.05
N HIS A 22 2.99 -5.17 9.47
CA HIS A 22 2.17 -6.24 8.91
C HIS A 22 1.58 -5.84 7.56
N TYR A 23 1.46 -6.80 6.63
CA TYR A 23 0.78 -6.55 5.34
C TYR A 23 -0.71 -6.31 5.49
N GLY A 24 -1.36 -7.00 6.43
CA GLY A 24 -2.79 -6.91 6.68
C GLY A 24 -3.10 -7.20 8.14
N GLU A 25 -4.16 -6.59 8.64
CA GLU A 25 -4.68 -6.81 9.99
C GLU A 25 -6.20 -6.76 9.97
N SER A 26 -6.83 -7.65 10.73
CA SER A 26 -8.28 -7.70 10.87
C SER A 26 -8.81 -6.67 11.86
N ALA A 27 -10.13 -6.48 11.89
CA ALA A 27 -10.77 -5.56 12.83
C ALA A 27 -10.50 -5.90 14.33
N ASN A 28 -10.11 -7.14 14.62
CA ASN A 28 -9.76 -7.60 15.97
C ASN A 28 -8.26 -7.48 16.29
N GLY A 29 -7.45 -6.85 15.41
CA GLY A 29 -6.01 -6.72 15.59
C GLY A 29 -5.21 -7.98 15.26
N ILE A 30 -5.81 -8.94 14.53
CA ILE A 30 -5.13 -10.18 14.15
C ILE A 30 -4.42 -9.98 12.83
N THR A 31 -3.11 -10.25 12.78
CA THR A 31 -2.34 -10.25 11.54
C THR A 31 -2.90 -11.27 10.56
N VAL A 32 -3.23 -10.81 9.35
CA VAL A 32 -3.75 -11.64 8.26
C VAL A 32 -3.06 -11.27 6.95
N GLY A 33 -3.17 -12.13 5.94
CA GLY A 33 -2.69 -11.80 4.60
C GLY A 33 -3.49 -10.65 3.99
N PRO A 34 -2.90 -9.79 3.14
CA PRO A 34 -3.61 -8.65 2.56
C PRO A 34 -4.77 -9.07 1.64
N LEU A 35 -4.76 -10.29 1.10
CA LEU A 35 -5.86 -10.82 0.29
C LEU A 35 -6.95 -11.52 1.13
N HIS A 36 -6.74 -11.70 2.44
CA HIS A 36 -7.73 -12.30 3.33
C HIS A 36 -8.99 -11.43 3.40
N GLU A 37 -10.16 -12.05 3.53
CA GLU A 37 -11.44 -11.33 3.54
C GLU A 37 -11.59 -10.41 4.76
N ASP A 38 -11.08 -10.84 5.91
CA ASP A 38 -11.10 -10.07 7.16
C ASP A 38 -10.07 -8.93 7.23
N ALA A 39 -9.19 -8.75 6.24
CA ALA A 39 -8.19 -7.69 6.29
C ALA A 39 -8.84 -6.31 6.10
N VAL A 40 -8.67 -5.42 7.09
CA VAL A 40 -9.26 -4.06 7.09
C VAL A 40 -8.22 -2.95 7.28
N CYS A 41 -7.05 -3.27 7.84
CA CYS A 41 -5.93 -2.35 7.97
C CYS A 41 -4.73 -2.90 7.18
N PHE A 42 -4.01 -2.01 6.50
CA PHE A 42 -2.92 -2.38 5.60
C PHE A 42 -1.72 -1.45 5.74
N CYS A 43 -0.51 -2.01 5.61
CA CYS A 43 0.67 -1.21 5.33
C CYS A 43 0.65 -0.80 3.86
N THR A 44 1.60 0.04 3.45
CA THR A 44 1.71 0.50 2.06
C THR A 44 1.77 -0.66 1.06
N MET A 45 2.64 -1.66 1.29
CA MET A 45 2.78 -2.80 0.36
C MET A 45 1.56 -3.73 0.39
N GLY A 46 0.97 -3.95 1.57
CA GLY A 46 -0.23 -4.76 1.70
C GLY A 46 -1.44 -4.15 0.98
N ALA A 47 -1.58 -2.83 1.03
CA ALA A 47 -2.58 -2.11 0.28
C ALA A 47 -2.39 -2.25 -1.23
N LEU A 48 -1.14 -2.23 -1.72
CA LEU A 48 -0.84 -2.48 -3.14
C LEU A 48 -1.23 -3.89 -3.57
N PHE A 49 -0.88 -4.92 -2.79
CA PHE A 49 -1.28 -6.30 -3.08
C PHE A 49 -2.80 -6.47 -3.08
N ARG A 50 -3.49 -5.92 -2.06
CA ARG A 50 -4.95 -5.97 -1.97
C ARG A 50 -5.63 -5.22 -3.11
N ALA A 51 -5.12 -4.05 -3.48
CA ALA A 51 -5.60 -3.29 -4.62
C ALA A 51 -5.43 -4.07 -5.93
N ALA A 52 -4.27 -4.71 -6.14
CA ALA A 52 -3.97 -5.49 -7.33
C ALA A 52 -4.73 -6.84 -7.37
N GLY A 53 -5.12 -7.37 -6.21
CA GLY A 53 -5.77 -8.68 -6.09
C GLY A 53 -4.81 -9.86 -6.25
N THR A 54 -3.51 -9.66 -6.07
CA THR A 54 -2.46 -10.66 -6.31
C THR A 54 -1.20 -10.36 -5.48
N PHE A 55 -0.34 -11.36 -5.30
CA PHE A 55 1.01 -11.22 -4.77
C PHE A 55 2.10 -11.14 -5.86
N ASP A 56 1.69 -11.14 -7.12
CA ASP A 56 2.59 -11.08 -8.26
C ASP A 56 3.31 -9.72 -8.30
N GLU A 57 4.61 -9.74 -7.98
CA GLU A 57 5.45 -8.56 -7.95
C GLU A 57 5.58 -7.92 -9.35
N ASP A 58 5.48 -8.66 -10.46
CA ASP A 58 5.56 -8.04 -11.79
C ASP A 58 4.35 -7.12 -12.06
N ILE A 59 3.21 -7.41 -11.42
CA ILE A 59 2.01 -6.58 -11.49
C ILE A 59 2.09 -5.38 -10.55
N VAL A 60 2.69 -5.55 -9.36
CA VAL A 60 2.73 -4.52 -8.32
C VAL A 60 3.93 -3.58 -8.45
N HIS A 61 5.03 -4.05 -9.03
CA HIS A 61 6.29 -3.32 -9.13
C HIS A 61 6.16 -1.94 -9.82
N PRO A 62 5.37 -1.78 -10.90
CA PRO A 62 5.14 -0.44 -11.47
C PRO A 62 4.54 0.56 -10.47
N ALA A 63 3.68 0.11 -9.55
CA ALA A 63 3.12 0.95 -8.50
C ALA A 63 4.14 1.27 -7.40
N VAL A 64 5.02 0.32 -7.07
CA VAL A 64 6.18 0.54 -6.18
C VAL A 64 7.09 1.63 -6.76
N GLN A 65 7.39 1.54 -8.06
CA GLN A 65 8.21 2.53 -8.76
C GLN A 65 7.53 3.90 -8.83
N ALA A 66 6.22 3.95 -9.10
CA ALA A 66 5.46 5.20 -9.11
C ALA A 66 5.42 5.89 -7.74
N LEU A 67 5.51 5.13 -6.64
CA LEU A 67 5.71 5.69 -5.30
C LEU A 67 7.16 6.16 -5.06
N GLY A 68 8.07 6.02 -6.02
CA GLY A 68 9.46 6.44 -5.92
C GLY A 68 10.33 5.48 -5.11
N PHE A 69 10.06 4.18 -5.18
CA PHE A 69 10.88 3.13 -4.57
C PHE A 69 11.44 2.18 -5.64
N GLU A 70 12.62 1.65 -5.40
CA GLU A 70 13.27 0.72 -6.33
C GLU A 70 12.74 -0.71 -6.19
N TYR A 71 12.31 -1.11 -5.00
CA TYR A 71 11.80 -2.46 -4.71
C TYR A 71 10.92 -2.49 -3.46
N SER A 72 10.11 -3.54 -3.30
CA SER A 72 9.12 -3.69 -2.24
C SER A 72 9.69 -3.60 -0.82
N GLY A 73 10.92 -4.10 -0.60
CA GLY A 73 11.63 -3.95 0.67
C GLY A 73 11.84 -2.50 1.14
N GLN A 74 12.10 -1.55 0.23
CA GLN A 74 12.20 -0.13 0.60
C GLN A 74 10.86 0.44 1.06
N VAL A 75 9.77 0.02 0.43
CA VAL A 75 8.40 0.43 0.80
C VAL A 75 8.11 0.03 2.24
N LEU A 76 8.45 -1.20 2.61
CA LEU A 76 8.24 -1.73 3.97
C LEU A 76 9.04 -0.96 5.00
N LEU A 77 10.35 -0.78 4.75
CA LEU A 77 11.23 -0.06 5.67
C LEU A 77 10.76 1.38 5.87
N TRP A 78 10.37 2.06 4.79
CA TRP A 78 9.89 3.43 4.83
C TRP A 78 8.53 3.58 5.56
N ASN A 79 7.60 2.65 5.33
CA ASN A 79 6.30 2.61 6.02
C ASN A 79 6.47 2.44 7.54
N ASP A 80 7.42 1.61 7.94
CA ASP A 80 7.62 1.20 9.33
C ASP A 80 8.59 2.10 10.11
N GLU A 81 9.13 3.15 9.47
CA GLU A 81 9.91 4.17 10.17
C GLU A 81 9.12 4.68 11.39
N LYS A 82 9.82 4.79 12.53
CA LYS A 82 9.20 5.05 13.85
C LYS A 82 8.22 6.23 13.82
N ASP A 83 8.65 7.33 13.21
CA ASP A 83 7.90 8.59 13.20
C ASP A 83 7.05 8.76 11.92
N ARG A 84 7.02 7.77 11.02
CA ARG A 84 6.12 7.76 9.86
C ARG A 84 4.68 7.91 10.31
N THR A 85 3.91 8.69 9.57
CA THR A 85 2.48 8.90 9.79
C THR A 85 1.64 8.46 8.60
N GLN A 86 0.35 8.20 8.83
CA GLN A 86 -0.61 7.86 7.77
C GLN A 86 -0.70 8.98 6.73
N ASP A 87 -0.71 10.23 7.17
CA ASP A 87 -0.83 11.40 6.30
C ASP A 87 0.35 11.50 5.32
N GLU A 88 1.56 11.17 5.74
CA GLU A 88 2.71 11.13 4.83
C GLU A 88 2.63 9.99 3.82
N VAL A 89 2.11 8.83 4.24
CA VAL A 89 1.85 7.71 3.32
C VAL A 89 0.81 8.12 2.28
N LEU A 90 -0.30 8.72 2.71
CA LEU A 90 -1.36 9.22 1.83
C LEU A 90 -0.85 10.31 0.89
N ALA A 91 -0.07 11.27 1.39
CA ALA A 91 0.52 12.32 0.57
C ALA A 91 1.43 11.75 -0.53
N ARG A 92 2.14 10.66 -0.24
CA ARG A 92 2.99 9.97 -1.23
C ARG A 92 2.16 9.30 -2.32
N PHE A 93 1.06 8.63 -1.96
CA PHE A 93 0.10 8.12 -2.93
C PHE A 93 -0.50 9.25 -3.76
N ASP A 94 -0.95 10.34 -3.12
CA ASP A 94 -1.59 11.47 -3.79
C ASP A 94 -0.65 12.13 -4.81
N ASN A 95 0.65 12.25 -4.50
CA ASN A 95 1.66 12.73 -5.43
C ASN A 95 1.84 11.78 -6.64
N ALA A 96 1.99 10.48 -6.40
CA ALA A 96 2.17 9.50 -7.48
C ALA A 96 0.94 9.43 -8.42
N ILE A 97 -0.27 9.46 -7.84
CA ILE A 97 -1.53 9.48 -8.60
C ILE A 97 -1.62 10.74 -9.47
N LYS A 98 -1.24 11.90 -8.92
CA LYS A 98 -1.24 13.18 -9.64
C LYS A 98 -0.25 13.16 -10.82
N GLU A 99 0.94 12.59 -10.64
CA GLU A 99 1.95 12.48 -11.70
C GLU A 99 1.50 11.58 -12.85
N LEU A 100 0.79 10.49 -12.56
CA LEU A 100 0.25 9.59 -13.59
C LEU A 100 -0.98 10.14 -14.34
N ALA A 101 -1.63 11.16 -13.77
CA ALA A 101 -2.78 11.83 -14.39
C ALA A 101 -2.39 13.04 -15.26
N ALA A 102 -1.12 13.45 -15.24
CA ALA A 102 -0.56 14.57 -15.99
C ALA A 102 -0.10 14.14 -17.39
#